data_AF-A0A3Q8W198-F1
#
_entry.id   AF-A0A3Q8W198-F1
#
_cell.length_a   1.000
_cell.length_b   1.000
_cell.length_c   1.000
_cell.angle_alpha   90.00
_cell.angle_beta   90.00
_cell.angle_gamma   90.00
#
_symmetry.space_group_name_H-M   'P 1'
#
loop_
_entity.id
_entity.type
_entity.pdbx_description
1 polymer ?
#
loop_
_entity_poly.entity_id
_entity_poly.type
_entity_poly.pdbx_seq_one_letter_code
_entity_poly.pdbx_strand_id
1 'polypeptide(L)'
;MTSRTAPVRGTAAALFAAALLLAGCASGPAPAPRAQAPAADPNAAFLAEVAARCATATASPTAAAAGGGSGPTDPESRKYAENHAYRQQTELSPAARCRGEAHAARIRTELAAAHAADPAALTTLLRRLGYPVDAGDVYEGSAGQGPGFALMVPGTGPCVSGRAADPARVEAHGVYVEGGCKEPAGGH
;
A
#
# COMPACT_ATOMS: atom_id res chain seq x y z
N MET A 1 10.07 -50.65 45.72
CA MET A 1 10.27 -51.80 44.81
C MET A 1 10.01 -51.27 43.41
N THR A 2 10.92 -51.18 42.45
CA THR A 2 12.29 -51.66 42.24
C THR A 2 12.93 -50.74 41.19
N SER A 3 14.19 -50.37 41.42
CA SER A 3 15.10 -49.72 40.49
C SER A 3 15.39 -50.55 39.23
N ARG A 4 15.85 -49.87 38.15
CA ARG A 4 16.83 -50.31 37.12
C ARG A 4 16.98 -49.17 36.09
N THR A 5 18.09 -48.80 35.43
CA THR A 5 19.55 -48.91 35.53
C THR A 5 20.06 -47.96 34.41
N ALA A 6 21.10 -47.15 34.62
CA ALA A 6 21.79 -46.34 33.59
C ALA A 6 22.80 -47.21 32.78
N PRO A 7 23.90 -46.71 32.14
CA PRO A 7 24.23 -45.49 31.35
C PRO A 7 24.94 -45.85 30.00
N VAL A 8 25.33 -44.89 29.12
CA VAL A 8 26.61 -45.00 28.35
C VAL A 8 27.19 -43.60 28.05
N ARG A 9 28.45 -43.42 28.47
CA ARG A 9 29.38 -42.32 28.18
C ARG A 9 30.05 -42.51 26.82
N GLY A 10 30.49 -41.41 26.21
CA GLY A 10 31.47 -41.44 25.11
C GLY A 10 32.31 -40.15 25.08
N THR A 11 33.29 -40.06 25.97
CA THR A 11 34.41 -39.10 25.92
C THR A 11 35.61 -39.75 25.23
N ALA A 12 36.23 -39.08 24.25
CA ALA A 12 37.64 -39.21 23.88
C ALA A 12 38.00 -37.97 23.03
N ALA A 13 38.71 -36.97 23.59
CA ALA A 13 40.15 -36.92 23.80
C ALA A 13 40.93 -36.54 22.53
N ALA A 14 41.66 -35.44 22.66
CA ALA A 14 42.48 -34.75 21.68
C ALA A 14 43.71 -35.56 21.24
N LEU A 15 44.42 -35.10 20.19
CA LEU A 15 45.87 -34.91 20.21
C LEU A 15 46.33 -34.05 19.01
N PHE A 16 47.44 -33.36 19.26
CA PHE A 16 48.05 -32.21 18.60
C PHE A 16 48.70 -32.49 17.24
N ALA A 17 48.84 -31.44 16.40
CA ALA A 17 50.10 -31.17 15.69
C ALA A 17 50.19 -29.68 15.32
N ALA A 18 51.20 -29.01 15.87
CA ALA A 18 51.63 -27.67 15.50
C ALA A 18 52.54 -27.73 14.26
N ALA A 19 52.40 -26.76 13.36
CA ALA A 19 53.43 -26.40 12.40
C ALA A 19 53.43 -24.87 12.21
N LEU A 20 54.44 -24.21 12.79
CA LEU A 20 54.82 -22.84 12.47
C LEU A 20 55.54 -22.80 11.12
N LEU A 21 55.07 -21.97 10.18
CA LEU A 21 55.89 -21.42 9.09
C LEU A 21 55.51 -19.95 8.85
N LEU A 22 56.39 -19.07 9.35
CA LEU A 22 56.96 -17.87 8.74
C LEU A 22 56.13 -16.97 7.80
N ALA A 23 56.05 -15.70 8.23
CA ALA A 23 56.21 -14.47 7.44
C ALA A 23 55.14 -14.09 6.39
N GLY A 24 54.42 -13.00 6.67
CA GLY A 24 53.63 -12.25 5.69
C GLY A 24 52.63 -11.30 6.33
N CYS A 25 53.10 -10.21 6.93
CA CYS A 25 52.23 -9.10 7.34
C CYS A 25 51.57 -8.47 6.11
N ALA A 26 50.31 -8.78 5.87
CA ALA A 26 49.43 -7.96 5.06
C ALA A 26 48.04 -7.96 5.72
N SER A 27 47.93 -7.25 6.83
CA SER A 27 46.65 -6.79 7.37
C SER A 27 46.09 -5.73 6.42
N GLY A 28 45.61 -6.16 5.26
CA GLY A 28 44.80 -5.32 4.40
C GLY A 28 43.54 -4.90 5.18
N PRO A 29 43.11 -3.64 5.11
CA PRO A 29 41.87 -3.22 5.74
C PRO A 29 40.73 -4.12 5.23
N ALA A 30 39.93 -4.65 6.17
CA ALA A 30 38.71 -5.34 5.83
C ALA A 30 37.90 -4.44 4.87
N PRO A 31 37.37 -4.97 3.75
CA PRO A 31 36.57 -4.16 2.84
C PRO A 31 35.42 -3.57 3.65
N ALA A 32 35.35 -2.24 3.69
CA ALA A 32 34.23 -1.54 4.32
C ALA A 32 32.92 -2.09 3.76
N PRO A 33 31.88 -2.28 4.58
CA PRO A 33 30.57 -2.68 4.08
C PRO A 33 30.18 -1.66 3.00
N ARG A 34 30.13 -2.12 1.74
CA ARG A 34 29.63 -1.29 0.64
C ARG A 34 28.21 -0.92 1.04
N ALA A 35 27.98 0.36 1.31
CA ALA A 35 26.64 0.90 1.40
C ALA A 35 25.92 0.47 0.11
N GLN A 36 24.96 -0.44 0.25
CA GLN A 36 24.09 -0.80 -0.86
C GLN A 36 23.40 0.49 -1.26
N ALA A 37 23.61 0.90 -2.52
CA ALA A 37 22.86 2.01 -3.08
C ALA A 37 21.37 1.71 -2.87
N PRO A 38 20.56 2.70 -2.43
CA PRO A 38 19.14 2.47 -2.26
C PRO A 38 18.58 1.91 -3.56
N ALA A 39 17.79 0.82 -3.45
CA ALA A 39 17.13 0.25 -4.60
C ALA A 39 16.33 1.35 -5.31
N ALA A 40 16.46 1.45 -6.63
CA ALA A 40 15.69 2.40 -7.41
C ALA A 40 14.20 2.13 -7.20
N ASP A 41 13.42 3.19 -6.96
CA ASP A 41 11.96 3.07 -6.82
C ASP A 41 11.39 2.50 -8.14
N PRO A 42 10.76 1.32 -8.13
CA PRO A 42 10.19 0.71 -9.33
C PRO A 42 9.10 1.58 -9.98
N ASN A 43 8.60 2.60 -9.29
CA ASN A 43 7.60 3.53 -9.79
C ASN A 43 8.15 4.86 -10.30
N ALA A 44 9.44 5.14 -10.19
CA ALA A 44 9.98 6.47 -10.48
C ALA A 44 9.60 7.00 -11.88
N ALA A 45 9.72 6.14 -12.91
CA ALA A 45 9.37 6.51 -14.28
C ALA A 45 7.87 6.81 -14.45
N PHE A 46 7.01 5.96 -13.88
CA PHE A 46 5.56 6.15 -13.92
C PHE A 46 5.14 7.42 -13.17
N LEU A 47 5.72 7.66 -11.99
CA LEU A 47 5.44 8.85 -11.20
C LEU A 47 5.86 10.12 -11.95
N ALA A 48 7.02 10.11 -12.59
CA ALA A 48 7.50 11.24 -13.38
C ALA A 48 6.61 11.51 -14.60
N GLU A 49 6.22 10.48 -15.34
CA GLU A 49 5.30 10.59 -16.48
C GLU A 49 3.94 11.17 -16.06
N VAL A 50 3.34 10.62 -15.01
CA VAL A 50 2.05 11.05 -14.48
C VAL A 50 2.13 12.49 -13.95
N ALA A 51 3.21 12.85 -13.25
CA ALA A 51 3.43 14.21 -12.77
C ALA A 51 3.52 15.21 -13.94
N ALA A 52 4.30 14.89 -14.97
CA ALA A 52 4.45 15.73 -16.16
C ALA A 52 3.12 15.92 -16.90
N ARG A 53 2.38 14.82 -17.12
CA ARG A 53 1.07 14.85 -17.79
C ARG A 53 0.03 15.66 -17.01
N CYS A 54 0.02 15.54 -15.69
CA CYS A 54 -0.99 16.18 -14.84
C CYS A 54 -0.62 17.59 -14.37
N ALA A 55 0.57 18.10 -14.72
CA ALA A 55 1.03 19.42 -14.29
C ALA A 55 0.15 20.57 -14.81
N THR A 56 -0.47 20.39 -15.98
CA THR A 56 -1.33 21.40 -16.63
C THR A 56 -2.81 21.05 -16.56
N ALA A 57 -3.18 20.06 -15.75
CA ALA A 57 -4.57 19.67 -15.57
C ALA A 57 -5.36 20.87 -15.02
N THR A 58 -6.33 21.33 -15.79
CA THR A 58 -7.29 22.35 -15.38
C THR A 58 -8.60 21.68 -15.01
N ALA A 59 -9.43 22.34 -14.20
CA ALA A 59 -10.76 21.84 -13.93
C ALA A 59 -11.52 21.76 -15.26
N SER A 60 -11.94 20.57 -15.66
CA SER A 60 -12.88 20.45 -16.78
C SER A 60 -14.15 21.22 -16.42
N PRO A 61 -14.67 22.09 -17.31
CA PRO A 61 -16.01 22.64 -17.16
C PRO A 61 -17.00 21.53 -17.48
N THR A 62 -17.24 20.61 -16.55
CA THR A 62 -18.32 19.63 -16.67
C THR A 62 -18.90 19.39 -15.30
N ALA A 63 -20.15 19.85 -15.19
CA ALA A 63 -21.02 19.95 -14.02
C ALA A 63 -20.35 20.58 -12.79
N ALA A 64 -20.81 21.78 -12.43
CA ALA A 64 -20.74 22.20 -11.04
C ALA A 64 -21.21 21.03 -10.18
N ALA A 65 -20.27 20.38 -9.47
CA ALA A 65 -20.65 19.73 -8.24
C ALA A 65 -21.38 20.81 -7.44
N ALA A 66 -22.55 20.50 -6.92
CA ALA A 66 -23.21 21.31 -5.91
C ALA A 66 -22.26 21.40 -4.71
N GLY A 67 -21.29 22.30 -4.79
CA GLY A 67 -20.15 22.45 -3.91
C GLY A 67 -19.79 23.92 -3.92
N GLY A 68 -20.57 24.70 -3.17
CA GLY A 68 -20.40 26.15 -3.06
C GLY A 68 -21.70 26.91 -2.77
N GLY A 69 -22.87 26.32 -3.01
CA GLY A 69 -24.16 26.92 -2.68
C GLY A 69 -24.84 26.12 -1.57
N SER A 70 -25.26 26.81 -0.51
CA SER A 70 -26.19 26.44 0.55
C SER A 70 -26.66 24.98 0.56
N GLY A 71 -26.34 24.25 1.64
CA GLY A 71 -26.77 22.86 1.84
C GLY A 71 -28.28 22.65 1.62
N PRO A 72 -28.72 21.38 1.52
CA PRO A 72 -30.08 21.07 1.09
C PRO A 72 -31.13 21.88 1.85
N THR A 73 -31.98 22.57 1.09
CA THR A 73 -33.00 23.47 1.64
C THR A 73 -34.20 22.69 2.15
N ASP A 74 -34.49 21.52 1.57
CA ASP A 74 -35.53 20.64 2.07
C ASP A 74 -35.08 19.89 3.35
N PRO A 75 -35.96 19.72 4.34
CA PRO A 75 -35.61 19.12 5.63
C PRO A 75 -35.11 17.66 5.55
N GLU A 76 -35.66 16.86 4.62
CA GLU A 76 -35.31 15.44 4.53
C GLU A 76 -33.92 15.24 3.93
N SER A 77 -33.56 15.98 2.88
CA SER A 77 -32.21 15.96 2.34
C SER A 77 -31.19 16.56 3.30
N ARG A 78 -31.57 17.54 4.15
CA ARG A 78 -30.69 18.06 5.19
C ARG A 78 -30.40 16.99 6.24
N LYS A 79 -31.43 16.32 6.75
CA LYS A 79 -31.29 15.20 7.68
C LYS A 79 -30.47 14.05 7.08
N TYR A 80 -30.68 13.74 5.81
CA TYR A 80 -29.88 12.75 5.09
C TYR A 80 -28.42 13.16 4.96
N ALA A 81 -28.15 14.43 4.63
CA ALA A 81 -26.79 14.98 4.54
C ALA A 81 -26.08 14.96 5.89
N GLU A 82 -26.77 15.30 6.99
CA GLU A 82 -26.26 15.22 8.36
C GLU A 82 -25.91 13.77 8.72
N ASN A 83 -26.81 12.81 8.44
CA ASN A 83 -26.57 11.40 8.71
C ASN A 83 -25.41 10.80 7.92
N HIS A 84 -25.03 11.41 6.80
CA HIS A 84 -23.95 10.94 5.94
C HIS A 84 -22.74 11.87 5.90
N ALA A 85 -22.63 12.78 6.87
CA ALA A 85 -21.49 13.67 7.01
C ALA A 85 -20.15 12.87 7.13
N TYR A 86 -20.18 11.68 7.74
CA TYR A 86 -19.02 10.79 7.83
C TYR A 86 -18.45 10.35 6.46
N ARG A 87 -19.26 10.38 5.39
CA ARG A 87 -18.83 10.06 4.00
C ARG A 87 -18.30 11.27 3.24
N GLN A 88 -18.25 12.45 3.86
CA GLN A 88 -17.71 13.64 3.20
C GLN A 88 -16.21 13.47 2.94
N GLN A 89 -15.82 13.79 1.72
CA GLN A 89 -14.45 13.76 1.26
C GLN A 89 -13.96 15.18 0.98
N THR A 90 -12.67 15.42 1.15
CA THR A 90 -12.05 16.67 0.68
C THR A 90 -12.11 16.77 -0.83
N GLU A 91 -12.31 17.96 -1.38
CA GLU A 91 -12.24 18.15 -2.82
C GLU A 91 -10.82 17.93 -3.35
N LEU A 92 -10.69 17.18 -4.45
CA LEU A 92 -9.42 17.01 -5.15
C LEU A 92 -9.19 18.17 -6.13
N SER A 93 -8.00 18.76 -6.08
CA SER A 93 -7.54 19.65 -7.15
C SER A 93 -7.50 18.90 -8.50
N PRO A 94 -7.61 19.60 -9.64
CA PRO A 94 -7.58 18.95 -10.95
C PRO A 94 -6.32 18.10 -11.18
N ALA A 95 -5.16 18.61 -10.76
CA ALA A 95 -3.91 17.87 -10.83
C ALA A 95 -3.90 16.64 -9.93
N ALA A 96 -4.43 16.72 -8.70
CA ALA A 96 -4.55 15.57 -7.81
C ALA A 96 -5.50 14.51 -8.38
N ARG A 97 -6.64 14.92 -8.94
CA ARG A 97 -7.60 14.03 -9.61
C ARG A 97 -6.95 13.30 -10.78
N CYS A 98 -6.29 14.02 -11.69
CA CYS A 98 -5.58 13.44 -12.84
C CYS A 98 -4.54 12.38 -12.40
N ARG A 99 -3.77 12.66 -11.34
CA ARG A 99 -2.78 11.71 -10.82
C ARG A 99 -3.46 10.50 -10.21
N GLY A 100 -4.46 10.71 -9.35
CA GLY A 100 -5.22 9.63 -8.72
C GLY A 100 -5.87 8.70 -9.74
N GLU A 101 -6.51 9.25 -10.79
CA GLU A 101 -7.11 8.47 -11.87
C GLU A 101 -6.08 7.64 -12.64
N ALA A 102 -4.86 8.15 -12.82
CA ALA A 102 -3.76 7.40 -13.43
C ALA A 102 -3.38 6.17 -12.59
N HIS A 103 -3.26 6.33 -11.27
CA HIS A 103 -2.97 5.24 -10.34
C HIS A 103 -4.13 4.23 -10.29
N ALA A 104 -5.37 4.70 -10.21
CA ALA A 104 -6.56 3.86 -10.24
C ALA A 104 -6.65 3.03 -11.53
N ALA A 105 -6.35 3.64 -12.69
CA ALA A 105 -6.28 2.95 -13.97
C ALA A 105 -5.20 1.85 -13.97
N ARG A 106 -3.99 2.16 -13.49
CA ARG A 106 -2.90 1.18 -13.40
C ARG A 106 -3.28 -0.02 -12.53
N ILE A 107 -3.82 0.22 -11.34
CA ILE A 107 -4.21 -0.88 -10.42
C ILE A 107 -5.34 -1.71 -11.04
N ARG A 108 -6.34 -1.07 -11.64
CA ARG A 108 -7.46 -1.77 -12.29
C ARG A 108 -6.99 -2.67 -13.44
N THR A 109 -6.06 -2.20 -14.27
CA THR A 109 -5.46 -3.03 -15.35
C THR A 109 -4.77 -4.26 -14.78
N GLU A 110 -3.99 -4.10 -13.71
CA GLU A 110 -3.28 -5.19 -13.08
C GLU A 110 -4.21 -6.19 -12.39
N LEU A 111 -5.28 -5.72 -11.76
CA LEU A 111 -6.32 -6.57 -11.17
C LEU A 111 -7.12 -7.35 -12.23
N ALA A 112 -7.33 -6.76 -13.41
CA ALA A 112 -7.95 -7.46 -14.52
C ALA A 112 -7.05 -8.55 -15.11
N ALA A 113 -5.72 -8.35 -15.08
CA ALA A 113 -4.74 -9.32 -15.57
C ALA A 113 -4.36 -10.39 -14.54
N ALA A 114 -4.37 -10.05 -13.26
CA ALA A 114 -3.99 -10.93 -12.16
C ALA A 114 -5.13 -11.00 -11.15
N HIS A 115 -5.78 -12.17 -11.06
CA HIS A 115 -6.83 -12.41 -10.08
C HIS A 115 -6.24 -12.41 -8.66
N ALA A 116 -6.63 -11.43 -7.85
CA ALA A 116 -6.28 -11.33 -6.44
C ALA A 116 -7.44 -11.83 -5.57
N ALA A 117 -7.45 -13.13 -5.29
CA ALA A 117 -8.56 -13.81 -4.62
C ALA A 117 -8.71 -13.48 -3.12
N ASP A 118 -7.61 -13.07 -2.46
CA ASP A 118 -7.56 -12.81 -1.03
C ASP A 118 -6.69 -11.57 -0.70
N PRO A 119 -6.77 -11.02 0.54
CA PRO A 119 -5.99 -9.86 0.95
C PRO A 119 -4.47 -10.01 0.80
N ALA A 120 -3.92 -11.22 0.94
CA ALA A 120 -2.48 -11.44 0.84
C ALA A 120 -2.01 -11.35 -0.62
N ALA A 121 -2.78 -11.91 -1.55
CA ALA A 121 -2.57 -11.77 -2.99
C ALA A 121 -2.70 -10.31 -3.43
N LEU A 122 -3.71 -9.59 -2.94
CA LEU A 122 -3.91 -8.17 -3.23
C LEU A 122 -2.76 -7.31 -2.68
N THR A 123 -2.32 -7.55 -1.45
CA THR A 123 -1.16 -6.88 -0.85
C THR A 123 0.10 -7.10 -1.68
N THR A 124 0.34 -8.34 -2.12
CA THR A 124 1.50 -8.70 -2.94
C THR A 124 1.48 -7.98 -4.29
N LEU A 125 0.31 -7.92 -4.94
CA LEU A 125 0.12 -7.19 -6.19
C LEU A 125 0.42 -5.69 -6.01
N LEU A 126 -0.15 -5.05 -5.00
CA LEU A 126 0.04 -3.62 -4.73
C LEU A 126 1.51 -3.28 -4.43
N ARG A 127 2.19 -4.11 -3.61
CA ARG A 127 3.61 -3.94 -3.31
C ARG A 127 4.50 -4.15 -4.54
N ARG A 128 4.19 -5.11 -5.41
CA ARG A 128 4.90 -5.31 -6.68
C ARG A 128 4.76 -4.09 -7.58
N LEU A 129 3.60 -3.43 -7.56
CA LEU A 129 3.36 -2.16 -8.23
C LEU A 129 3.98 -0.96 -7.49
N GLY A 130 4.77 -1.19 -6.43
CA GLY A 130 5.49 -0.17 -5.67
C GLY A 130 4.61 0.73 -4.81
N TYR A 131 3.38 0.32 -4.50
CA TYR A 131 2.55 1.01 -3.51
C TYR A 131 2.98 0.60 -2.11
N PRO A 132 3.22 1.56 -1.19
CA PRO A 132 3.32 1.22 0.23
C PRO A 132 1.96 0.69 0.69
N VAL A 133 1.98 -0.42 1.43
CA VAL A 133 0.78 -1.05 1.98
C VAL A 133 1.03 -1.32 3.45
N ASP A 134 0.32 -0.57 4.29
CA ASP A 134 0.35 -0.64 5.73
C ASP A 134 -0.78 -1.54 6.27
N ALA A 135 -0.76 -1.76 7.59
CA ALA A 135 -1.79 -2.55 8.25
C ALA A 135 -3.15 -1.83 8.15
N GLY A 136 -4.17 -2.53 7.63
CA GLY A 136 -5.54 -2.02 7.49
C GLY A 136 -5.86 -1.41 6.12
N ASP A 137 -4.84 -1.18 5.28
CA ASP A 137 -5.01 -0.70 3.91
C ASP A 137 -5.67 -1.71 2.99
N VAL A 138 -5.45 -3.01 3.26
CA VAL A 138 -6.09 -4.12 2.57
C VAL A 138 -6.96 -4.88 3.55
N TYR A 139 -8.18 -5.21 3.13
CA TYR A 139 -9.19 -5.81 4.00
C TYR A 139 -10.01 -6.87 3.27
N GLU A 140 -10.56 -7.80 4.05
CA GLU A 140 -11.52 -8.78 3.55
C GLU A 140 -12.76 -8.07 2.98
N GLY A 141 -13.25 -8.57 1.85
CA GLY A 141 -14.54 -8.16 1.30
C GLY A 141 -15.63 -9.17 1.63
N SER A 142 -16.88 -8.78 1.42
CA SER A 142 -18.00 -9.71 1.46
C SER A 142 -17.90 -10.74 0.33
N ALA A 143 -18.54 -11.90 0.52
CA ALA A 143 -18.62 -12.94 -0.51
C ALA A 143 -19.08 -12.35 -1.86
N GLY A 144 -18.32 -12.64 -2.94
CA GLY A 144 -18.59 -12.12 -4.28
C GLY A 144 -18.08 -10.70 -4.57
N GLN A 145 -17.53 -9.99 -3.58
CA GLN A 145 -16.98 -8.64 -3.77
C GLN A 145 -15.44 -8.62 -3.88
N GLY A 146 -14.77 -9.72 -3.54
CA GLY A 146 -13.31 -9.82 -3.50
C GLY A 146 -12.67 -8.95 -2.41
N PRO A 147 -11.36 -9.10 -2.13
CA PRO A 147 -10.67 -8.27 -1.16
C PRO A 147 -10.65 -6.80 -1.60
N GLY A 148 -10.72 -5.90 -0.62
CA GLY A 148 -10.72 -4.45 -0.83
C GLY A 148 -9.42 -3.79 -0.39
N PHE A 149 -9.18 -2.59 -0.90
CA PHE A 149 -8.08 -1.75 -0.44
C PHE A 149 -8.43 -0.27 -0.43
N ALA A 150 -7.70 0.50 0.37
CA ALA A 150 -7.72 1.95 0.39
C ALA A 150 -6.32 2.47 0.77
N LEU A 151 -5.71 3.26 -0.11
CA LEU A 151 -4.31 3.69 0.00
C LEU A 151 -4.21 5.19 -0.22
N MET A 152 -3.30 5.86 0.49
CA MET A 152 -2.86 7.19 0.10
C MET A 152 -1.76 7.07 -0.95
N VAL A 153 -1.89 7.78 -2.07
CA VAL A 153 -0.87 7.72 -3.12
C VAL A 153 0.32 8.63 -2.77
N PRO A 154 1.55 8.09 -2.73
CA PRO A 154 2.74 8.88 -2.41
C PRO A 154 2.91 10.09 -3.34
N GLY A 155 3.26 11.24 -2.78
CA GLY A 155 3.67 12.43 -3.54
C GLY A 155 2.57 13.12 -4.35
N THR A 156 1.32 12.65 -4.30
CA THR A 156 0.26 13.15 -5.19
C THR A 156 -0.97 13.69 -4.46
N GLY A 157 -1.24 13.24 -3.23
CA GLY A 157 -2.31 13.73 -2.35
C GLY A 157 -3.67 13.00 -2.36
N PRO A 158 -4.16 12.34 -3.43
CA PRO A 158 -5.42 11.63 -3.39
C PRO A 158 -5.31 10.25 -2.73
N CYS A 159 -6.46 9.78 -2.25
CA CYS A 159 -6.68 8.38 -1.93
C CYS A 159 -7.05 7.60 -3.18
N VAL A 160 -6.64 6.33 -3.24
CA VAL A 160 -7.12 5.36 -4.23
C VAL A 160 -7.65 4.15 -3.48
N SER A 161 -8.89 3.80 -3.75
CA SER A 161 -9.56 2.65 -3.13
C SER A 161 -10.26 1.80 -4.18
N GLY A 162 -10.52 0.55 -3.83
CA GLY A 162 -11.13 -0.37 -4.76
C GLY A 162 -11.29 -1.78 -4.23
N ARG A 163 -11.77 -2.65 -5.11
CA ARG A 163 -11.96 -4.08 -4.85
C ARG A 163 -11.50 -4.93 -6.02
N ALA A 164 -10.88 -6.06 -5.69
CA ALA A 164 -10.54 -7.13 -6.64
C ALA A 164 -11.78 -7.98 -6.98
N ALA A 165 -12.89 -7.32 -7.32
CA ALA A 165 -14.09 -7.95 -7.87
C ALA A 165 -13.90 -8.25 -9.37
N ASP A 166 -14.84 -8.98 -9.97
CA ASP A 166 -14.96 -9.09 -11.42
C ASP A 166 -16.27 -8.41 -11.89
N PRO A 167 -16.21 -7.26 -12.61
CA PRO A 167 -15.01 -6.51 -12.96
C PRO A 167 -14.43 -5.71 -11.77
N ALA A 168 -13.12 -5.48 -11.80
CA ALA A 168 -12.43 -4.72 -10.75
C ALA A 168 -12.89 -3.26 -10.73
N ARG A 169 -13.19 -2.73 -9.54
CA ARG A 169 -13.59 -1.34 -9.33
C ARG A 169 -12.52 -0.63 -8.52
N VAL A 170 -11.93 0.42 -9.10
CA VAL A 170 -10.89 1.23 -8.47
C VAL A 170 -11.14 2.69 -8.83
N GLU A 171 -11.11 3.55 -7.82
CA GLU A 171 -11.39 4.98 -7.96
C GLU A 171 -10.41 5.82 -7.13
N ALA A 172 -10.26 7.07 -7.56
CA ALA A 172 -9.49 8.08 -6.84
C ALA A 172 -10.44 9.08 -6.18
N HIS A 173 -10.14 9.43 -4.94
CA HIS A 173 -11.00 10.29 -4.14
C HIS A 173 -10.20 11.11 -3.13
N GLY A 174 -10.85 12.11 -2.52
CA GLY A 174 -10.27 12.85 -1.41
C GLY A 174 -10.22 12.04 -0.12
N VAL A 175 -9.51 12.53 0.89
CA VAL A 175 -9.58 11.90 2.21
C VAL A 175 -10.99 12.10 2.78
N TYR A 176 -11.55 11.05 3.37
CA TYR A 176 -12.71 11.15 4.23
C TYR A 176 -12.34 11.97 5.46
N VAL A 177 -13.18 12.96 5.80
CA VAL A 177 -12.92 13.89 6.91
C VAL A 177 -12.71 13.14 8.24
N GLU A 178 -13.35 11.99 8.42
CA GLU A 178 -13.29 11.19 9.64
C GLU A 178 -12.46 9.89 9.55
N GLY A 179 -12.01 9.49 8.36
CA GLY A 179 -11.48 8.12 8.12
C GLY A 179 -10.22 8.01 7.25
N GLY A 180 -9.66 9.13 6.81
CA GLY A 180 -8.52 9.11 5.90
C GLY A 180 -8.92 8.51 4.55
N CYS A 181 -8.19 7.52 4.05
CA CYS A 181 -8.53 6.91 2.75
C CYS A 181 -9.60 5.81 2.82
N LYS A 182 -9.86 5.24 3.98
CA LYS A 182 -10.87 4.20 4.13
C LYS A 182 -12.23 4.84 4.38
N GLU A 183 -13.24 4.42 3.62
CA GLU A 183 -14.61 4.85 3.88
C GLU A 183 -15.01 4.42 5.29
N PRO A 184 -15.45 5.35 6.17
CA PRO A 184 -15.90 4.98 7.49
C PRO A 184 -17.16 4.10 7.38
N ALA A 185 -17.17 2.97 8.09
CA ALA A 185 -18.37 2.19 8.30
C ALA A 185 -19.26 2.97 9.28
N GLY A 186 -20.14 3.83 8.77
CA GLY A 186 -20.92 4.75 9.59
C GLY A 186 -21.73 4.08 10.71
N GLY A 187 -22.04 4.85 11.74
CA GLY A 187 -22.97 4.48 12.82
C GLY A 187 -22.34 4.52 14.21
N HIS A 188 -22.97 5.26 15.11
CA HIS A 188 -22.86 5.08 16.56
C HIS A 188 -23.76 3.93 17.01
#